data_AF-A0A938TBC9-F1
#
_entry.id   AF-A0A938TBC9-F1
#
_cell.length_a   1.000
_cell.length_b   1.000
_cell.length_c   1.000
_cell.angle_alpha   90.00
_cell.angle_beta   90.00
_cell.angle_gamma   90.00
#
_symmetry.space_group_name_H-M   'P 1'
#
loop_
_entity.id
_entity.type
_entity.pdbx_description
1 polymer ?
#
loop_
_entity_poly.entity_id
_entity_poly.type
_entity_poly.pdbx_seq_one_letter_code
_entity_poly.pdbx_strand_id
1 'polypeptide(L)'
;MDQARSAGLLKHQWSVWRLWGVFSGFALICSTAKFSLQPVAQIRVRIKVFRVLLPQLIAKLHLASRIALGAVFLSSGILKMISSDRATEFLSQVSSLDMSISRVLIVALCFFELLIGAMLLVGRKYLPLGSFLSSVVLLVFTFVGVSAFESPRSCGCFGDILDLKTDEYFVMRNIVLLLISMFILKFSTGAVSTYKNQ
;
A
#
# COMPACT_ATOMS: atom_id res chain seq x y z
N MET A 1 75.75 -23.23 -12.07
CA MET A 1 76.77 -22.32 -12.62
C MET A 1 76.35 -20.92 -12.22
N ASP A 2 77.23 -20.28 -11.45
CA ASP A 2 77.29 -18.88 -10.97
C ASP A 2 76.15 -18.38 -10.06
N GLN A 3 76.35 -18.05 -8.77
CA GLN A 3 77.35 -17.23 -8.08
C GLN A 3 77.26 -15.71 -8.40
N ALA A 4 76.52 -15.03 -7.52
CA ALA A 4 76.84 -13.74 -6.90
C ALA A 4 77.13 -12.49 -7.77
N ARG A 5 76.19 -11.55 -7.75
CA ARG A 5 76.37 -10.08 -7.76
C ARG A 5 75.04 -9.48 -7.26
N SER A 6 74.94 -8.65 -6.23
CA SER A 6 75.91 -7.81 -5.57
C SER A 6 75.39 -7.49 -4.16
N ALA A 7 76.25 -7.71 -3.17
CA ALA A 7 76.18 -7.03 -1.88
C ALA A 7 76.39 -5.52 -2.08
N GLY A 8 75.73 -4.68 -1.28
CA GLY A 8 76.03 -3.26 -1.35
C GLY A 8 75.10 -2.35 -0.57
N LEU A 9 75.37 -2.25 0.74
CA LEU A 9 75.24 -1.04 1.56
C LEU A 9 73.83 -0.69 2.08
N LEU A 10 73.62 -0.24 3.32
CA LEU A 10 74.42 -0.18 4.54
C LEU A 10 73.46 0.26 5.68
N LYS A 11 73.62 -0.36 6.85
CA LYS A 11 73.65 0.24 8.19
C LYS A 11 72.85 1.54 8.46
N HIS A 12 71.79 1.41 9.24
CA HIS A 12 71.38 2.31 10.34
C HIS A 12 70.20 1.60 11.03
N GLN A 13 70.11 1.31 12.32
CA GLN A 13 70.67 1.97 13.49
C GLN A 13 70.43 1.03 14.69
N TRP A 14 71.47 0.87 15.51
CA TRP A 14 71.53 0.05 16.70
C TRP A 14 70.57 0.60 17.78
N SER A 15 69.87 -0.24 18.54
CA SER A 15 70.36 -0.70 19.85
C SER A 15 70.82 0.46 20.75
N VAL A 16 69.86 1.21 21.30
CA VAL A 16 69.95 1.98 22.55
C VAL A 16 68.50 2.12 23.04
N TRP A 17 68.25 2.23 24.35
CA TRP A 17 66.93 2.38 24.99
C TRP A 17 66.20 1.10 25.42
N ARG A 18 66.97 0.02 25.65
CA ARG A 18 66.61 -0.98 26.67
C ARG A 18 67.43 -0.65 27.92
N LEU A 19 66.98 0.33 28.72
CA LEU A 19 67.39 0.59 30.11
C LEU A 19 66.70 1.87 30.60
N TRP A 20 65.61 1.73 31.35
CA TRP A 20 65.34 2.38 32.64
C TRP A 20 63.93 1.96 33.09
N GLY A 21 63.87 1.24 34.20
CA GLY A 21 62.68 1.19 35.04
C GLY A 21 62.49 2.53 35.76
N VAL A 22 61.43 2.59 36.56
CA VAL A 22 60.92 3.72 37.38
C VAL A 22 59.63 4.29 36.80
N PHE A 23 58.64 4.54 37.68
CA PHE A 23 57.20 4.78 37.50
C PHE A 23 56.37 3.49 37.44
N SER A 24 56.06 2.83 38.56
CA SER A 24 55.30 3.33 39.73
C SER A 24 54.04 4.12 39.32
N GLY A 25 52.88 3.49 39.55
CA GLY A 25 51.64 4.23 39.79
C GLY A 25 50.64 4.37 38.64
N PHE A 26 50.20 3.28 38.01
CA PHE A 26 48.89 3.27 37.30
C PHE A 26 48.18 1.91 37.40
N ALA A 27 48.18 1.32 38.60
CA ALA A 27 47.51 0.06 38.92
C ALA A 27 46.14 0.23 39.59
N LEU A 28 45.44 1.36 39.41
CA LEU A 28 44.24 1.64 40.22
C LEU A 28 43.13 2.44 39.53
N ILE A 29 42.89 2.22 38.23
CA ILE A 29 41.58 2.54 37.61
C ILE A 29 41.28 1.48 36.53
N CYS A 30 41.07 0.23 36.93
CA CYS A 30 40.50 -0.79 36.04
C CYS A 30 39.63 -1.77 36.82
N SER A 31 38.81 -1.23 37.71
CA SER A 31 37.73 -1.94 38.38
C SER A 31 36.50 -1.05 38.34
N THR A 32 35.35 -1.65 38.07
CA THR A 32 34.02 -1.05 37.86
C THR A 32 33.76 -0.38 36.50
N ALA A 33 33.97 -1.11 35.41
CA ALA A 33 33.04 -1.03 34.28
C ALA A 33 32.49 -2.43 33.96
N LYS A 34 31.67 -2.98 34.88
CA LYS A 34 30.64 -3.95 34.47
C LYS A 34 29.55 -3.16 33.72
N PHE A 35 29.89 -2.69 32.53
CA PHE A 35 28.93 -2.13 31.60
C PHE A 35 28.08 -3.29 31.09
N SER A 36 26.85 -3.34 31.58
CA SER A 36 25.85 -4.36 31.31
C SER A 36 25.69 -4.59 29.80
N LEU A 37 26.22 -5.70 29.28
CA LEU A 37 26.03 -6.22 27.92
C LEU A 37 24.63 -6.82 27.71
N GLN A 38 23.59 -6.24 28.30
CA GLN A 38 22.19 -6.67 28.12
C GLN A 38 21.35 -5.94 27.04
N PRO A 39 21.76 -4.85 26.36
CA PRO A 39 20.84 -4.16 25.44
C PRO A 39 20.62 -4.88 24.09
N VAL A 40 21.51 -5.81 23.68
CA VAL A 40 21.47 -6.38 22.31
C VAL A 40 20.48 -7.55 22.16
N ALA A 41 20.28 -8.34 23.21
CA ALA A 41 19.39 -9.50 23.17
C ALA A 41 17.91 -9.10 23.03
N GLN A 42 17.48 -8.03 23.71
CA GLN A 42 16.10 -7.53 23.69
C GLN A 42 15.70 -6.93 22.33
N ILE A 43 16.64 -6.31 21.61
CA ILE A 43 16.41 -5.74 20.27
C ILE A 43 16.09 -6.84 19.25
N ARG A 44 16.82 -7.97 19.29
CA ARG A 44 16.63 -9.09 18.34
C ARG A 44 15.27 -9.77 18.50
N VAL A 45 14.76 -9.88 19.74
CA VAL A 45 13.45 -10.50 20.03
C VAL A 45 12.31 -9.66 19.45
N ARG A 46 12.34 -8.33 19.64
CA ARG A 46 11.32 -7.40 19.13
C ARG A 46 11.23 -7.43 17.60
N ILE A 47 12.37 -7.57 16.92
CA ILE A 47 12.44 -7.68 15.44
C ILE A 47 11.87 -9.02 14.95
N LYS A 48 12.10 -10.13 15.67
CA LYS A 48 11.60 -11.46 15.26
C LYS A 48 10.10 -11.58 15.46
N VAL A 49 9.56 -11.03 16.56
CA VAL A 49 8.12 -10.94 16.81
C VAL A 49 7.44 -10.08 15.74
N PHE A 50 8.00 -8.90 15.42
CA PHE A 50 7.47 -8.03 14.38
C PHE A 50 7.46 -8.71 13.00
N ARG A 51 8.51 -9.46 12.66
CA ARG A 51 8.61 -10.18 11.39
C ARG A 51 7.57 -11.30 11.22
N VAL A 52 7.03 -11.84 12.31
CA VAL A 52 6.02 -12.91 12.30
C VAL A 52 4.59 -12.37 12.44
N LEU A 53 4.38 -11.34 13.26
CA LEU A 53 3.06 -10.76 13.50
C LEU A 53 2.58 -9.88 12.33
N LEU A 54 3.49 -9.13 11.70
CA LEU A 54 3.17 -8.22 10.61
C LEU A 54 2.53 -8.91 9.37
N PRO A 55 3.04 -10.05 8.85
CA PRO A 55 2.41 -10.71 7.70
C PRO A 55 1.01 -11.24 8.00
N GLN A 56 0.76 -11.66 9.24
CA GLN A 56 -0.57 -12.14 9.67
C GLN A 56 -1.59 -11.00 9.72
N LEU A 57 -1.17 -9.82 10.20
CA LEU A 57 -2.02 -8.63 10.23
C LEU A 57 -2.36 -8.15 8.82
N ILE A 58 -1.37 -8.13 7.92
CA ILE A 58 -1.56 -7.73 6.51
C ILE A 58 -2.54 -8.66 5.79
N ALA A 59 -2.44 -9.97 6.02
CA ALA A 59 -3.35 -10.95 5.41
C ALA A 59 -4.80 -10.74 5.88
N LYS A 60 -5.02 -10.50 7.17
CA LYS A 60 -6.34 -10.19 7.73
C LYS A 60 -6.88 -8.86 7.19
N LEU A 61 -6.04 -7.83 7.13
CA LEU A 61 -6.41 -6.52 6.59
C LEU A 61 -6.77 -6.59 5.10
N HIS A 62 -6.04 -7.39 4.32
CA HIS A 62 -6.32 -7.62 2.90
C HIS A 62 -7.68 -8.30 2.68
N LEU A 63 -8.02 -9.27 3.54
CA LEU A 63 -9.35 -9.89 3.48
C LEU A 63 -10.46 -8.89 3.85
N ALA A 64 -10.28 -8.15 4.94
CA ALA A 64 -11.25 -7.17 5.39
C ALA A 64 -11.47 -6.06 4.33
N SER A 65 -10.39 -5.57 3.72
CA SER A 65 -10.48 -4.52 2.69
C SER A 65 -11.19 -5.02 1.43
N ARG A 66 -10.97 -6.26 1.01
CA ARG A 66 -11.70 -6.88 -0.10
C ARG A 66 -13.19 -6.97 0.15
N ILE A 67 -13.57 -7.43 1.35
CA ILE A 67 -14.98 -7.56 1.73
C ILE A 67 -15.63 -6.18 1.78
N ALA A 68 -14.97 -5.20 2.42
CA ALA A 68 -15.48 -3.84 2.51
C ALA A 68 -15.65 -3.20 1.13
N LEU A 69 -14.63 -3.26 0.26
CA LEU A 69 -14.69 -2.70 -1.09
C LEU A 69 -15.78 -3.38 -1.93
N GLY A 70 -15.85 -4.72 -1.89
CA GLY A 70 -16.89 -5.49 -2.59
C GLY A 70 -18.30 -5.13 -2.12
N ALA A 71 -18.50 -4.98 -0.80
CA ALA A 71 -19.79 -4.58 -0.24
C ALA A 71 -20.20 -3.16 -0.65
N VAL A 72 -19.26 -2.21 -0.71
CA VAL A 72 -19.52 -0.85 -1.19
C VAL A 72 -19.97 -0.86 -2.65
N PHE A 73 -19.27 -1.58 -3.53
CA PHE A 73 -19.68 -1.69 -4.94
C PHE A 73 -21.03 -2.37 -5.11
N LEU A 74 -21.30 -3.44 -4.34
CA LEU A 74 -22.57 -4.17 -4.43
C LEU A 74 -23.73 -3.31 -3.92
N SER A 75 -23.57 -2.64 -2.78
CA SER A 75 -24.58 -1.74 -2.25
C SER A 75 -24.82 -0.54 -3.16
N SER A 76 -23.77 0.09 -3.69
CA SER A 76 -23.89 1.16 -4.70
C SER A 76 -24.70 0.73 -5.92
N GLY A 77 -24.37 -0.44 -6.50
CA GLY A 77 -25.03 -0.93 -7.70
C GLY A 77 -26.50 -1.26 -7.48
N ILE A 78 -26.84 -1.88 -6.33
CA ILE A 78 -28.24 -2.18 -5.97
C ILE A 78 -29.02 -0.88 -5.78
N LEU A 79 -28.46 0.10 -5.07
CA LEU A 79 -29.14 1.36 -4.80
C LEU A 79 -29.38 2.16 -6.09
N LYS A 80 -28.41 2.23 -7.00
CA LYS A 80 -28.58 2.86 -8.32
C LYS A 80 -29.64 2.17 -9.17
N MET A 81 -29.79 0.86 -9.07
CA MET A 81 -30.82 0.11 -9.78
C MET A 81 -32.23 0.42 -9.24
N ILE A 82 -32.37 0.67 -7.93
CA ILE A 82 -33.65 1.04 -7.30
C ILE A 82 -34.05 2.46 -7.70
N SER A 83 -33.10 3.41 -7.77
CA SER A 83 -33.36 4.82 -8.05
C SER A 83 -32.61 5.30 -9.30
N SER A 84 -32.83 4.62 -10.44
CA SER A 84 -32.11 4.88 -11.69
C SER A 84 -32.38 6.26 -12.28
N ASP A 85 -33.55 6.85 -12.01
CA ASP A 85 -33.96 8.12 -12.62
C ASP A 85 -33.11 9.30 -12.12
N ARG A 86 -32.80 9.38 -10.82
CA ARG A 86 -31.92 10.45 -10.29
C ARG A 86 -30.49 10.37 -10.82
N ALA A 87 -29.95 9.15 -10.90
CA ALA A 87 -28.61 8.94 -11.45
C ALA A 87 -28.57 9.29 -12.96
N THR A 88 -29.66 9.02 -13.68
CA THR A 88 -29.81 9.39 -15.10
C THR A 88 -29.85 10.91 -15.28
N GLU A 89 -30.63 11.60 -14.45
CA GLU A 89 -30.73 13.06 -14.47
C GLU A 89 -29.40 13.73 -14.10
N PHE A 90 -28.69 13.19 -13.11
CA PHE A 90 -27.35 13.68 -12.77
C PHE A 90 -26.39 13.54 -13.95
N LEU A 91 -26.38 12.38 -14.63
CA LEU A 91 -25.47 12.13 -15.74
C LEU A 91 -25.79 12.97 -16.98
N SER A 92 -27.08 13.15 -17.31
CA SER A 92 -27.51 13.99 -18.43
C SER A 92 -27.10 15.44 -18.25
N GLN A 93 -27.18 15.96 -17.02
CA GLN A 93 -26.79 17.33 -16.71
C GLN A 93 -25.27 17.53 -16.68
N VAL A 94 -24.50 16.58 -16.14
CA VAL A 94 -23.03 16.72 -16.05
C VAL A 94 -22.36 16.48 -17.41
N SER A 95 -22.86 15.53 -18.19
CA SER A 95 -22.27 15.16 -19.48
C SER A 95 -22.95 15.83 -20.68
N SER A 96 -24.00 16.63 -20.46
CA SER A 96 -24.83 17.24 -21.52
C SER A 96 -25.36 16.21 -22.54
N LEU A 97 -25.63 14.98 -22.07
CA LEU A 97 -26.12 13.88 -22.91
C LEU A 97 -27.64 13.79 -22.86
N ASP A 98 -28.23 13.26 -23.93
CA ASP A 98 -29.67 12.98 -23.96
C ASP A 98 -30.09 12.00 -22.86
N MET A 99 -31.30 12.18 -22.32
CA MET A 99 -31.85 11.38 -21.22
C MET A 99 -31.89 9.88 -21.56
N SER A 100 -32.20 9.56 -22.82
CA SER A 100 -32.24 8.19 -23.32
C SER A 100 -30.87 7.51 -23.24
N ILE A 101 -29.81 8.22 -23.61
CA ILE A 101 -28.43 7.71 -23.63
C ILE A 101 -27.91 7.58 -22.20
N SER A 102 -28.17 8.59 -21.36
CA SER A 102 -27.79 8.60 -19.95
C SER A 102 -28.42 7.42 -19.20
N ARG A 103 -29.67 7.07 -19.49
CA ARG A 103 -30.34 5.92 -18.87
C ARG A 103 -29.65 4.60 -19.20
N VAL A 104 -29.29 4.39 -20.46
CA VAL A 104 -28.58 3.18 -20.90
C VAL A 104 -27.20 3.09 -20.23
N LEU A 105 -26.48 4.20 -20.15
CA LEU A 105 -25.19 4.28 -19.47
C LEU A 105 -25.30 3.95 -17.98
N ILE A 106 -26.27 4.52 -17.27
CA ILE A 106 -26.48 4.25 -15.84
C ILE A 106 -26.82 2.78 -15.60
N VAL A 107 -27.72 2.20 -16.40
CA VAL A 107 -28.07 0.78 -16.28
C VAL A 107 -26.83 -0.10 -16.51
N ALA A 108 -26.07 0.16 -17.58
CA ALA A 108 -24.83 -0.55 -17.86
C ALA A 108 -23.82 -0.42 -16.69
N LEU A 109 -23.70 0.78 -16.12
CA LEU A 109 -22.81 1.04 -14.99
C LEU A 109 -23.22 0.27 -13.74
N CYS A 110 -24.53 0.15 -13.47
CA CYS A 110 -25.05 -0.69 -12.39
C CYS A 110 -24.60 -2.14 -12.54
N PHE A 111 -24.74 -2.71 -13.75
CA PHE A 111 -24.28 -4.08 -14.03
C PHE A 111 -22.78 -4.22 -13.81
N PHE A 112 -21.98 -3.25 -14.25
CA PHE A 112 -20.53 -3.27 -14.01
C PHE A 112 -20.18 -3.20 -12.51
N GLU A 113 -20.84 -2.35 -11.72
CA GLU A 113 -20.61 -2.27 -10.27
C GLU A 113 -20.93 -3.58 -9.55
N LEU A 114 -22.07 -4.19 -9.88
CA LEU A 114 -22.47 -5.47 -9.31
C LEU A 114 -21.50 -6.59 -9.71
N LEU A 115 -21.09 -6.62 -10.98
CA LEU A 115 -20.13 -7.60 -11.49
C LEU A 115 -18.77 -7.46 -10.80
N ILE A 116 -18.25 -6.23 -10.68
CA ILE A 116 -16.97 -5.95 -10.01
C ILE A 116 -17.06 -6.29 -8.53
N GLY A 117 -18.15 -5.91 -7.86
CA GLY A 117 -18.42 -6.27 -6.46
C GLY A 117 -18.42 -7.78 -6.24
N ALA A 118 -19.10 -8.53 -7.11
CA ALA A 118 -19.09 -9.98 -7.08
C ALA A 118 -17.68 -10.56 -7.34
N MET A 119 -16.94 -10.04 -8.32
CA MET A 119 -15.57 -10.51 -8.61
C MET A 119 -14.60 -10.31 -7.44
N LEU A 120 -14.75 -9.22 -6.67
CA LEU A 120 -13.96 -8.96 -5.47
C LEU A 120 -14.24 -9.99 -4.35
N LEU A 121 -15.49 -10.45 -4.24
CA LEU A 121 -15.96 -11.39 -3.21
C LEU A 121 -15.74 -12.87 -3.58
N VAL A 122 -15.97 -13.28 -4.83
CA VAL A 122 -16.05 -14.69 -5.25
C VAL A 122 -14.71 -15.45 -5.19
N GLY A 123 -13.57 -14.84 -5.53
CA GLY A 123 -12.31 -15.62 -5.48
C GLY A 123 -11.02 -14.92 -5.90
N ARG A 124 -9.88 -15.49 -5.48
CA ARG A 124 -8.53 -14.91 -5.72
C ARG A 124 -8.14 -14.85 -7.20
N LYS A 125 -8.71 -15.72 -8.05
CA LYS A 125 -8.43 -15.74 -9.51
C LYS A 125 -8.91 -14.46 -10.22
N TYR A 126 -10.10 -13.99 -9.87
CA TYR A 126 -10.70 -12.80 -10.47
C TYR A 126 -10.33 -11.50 -9.74
N LEU A 127 -9.71 -11.63 -8.55
CA LEU A 127 -9.30 -10.51 -7.73
C LEU A 127 -8.42 -9.46 -8.44
N PRO A 128 -7.34 -9.80 -9.18
CA PRO A 128 -6.51 -8.77 -9.82
C PRO A 128 -7.30 -8.00 -10.88
N LEU A 129 -8.18 -8.69 -11.63
CA LEU A 129 -9.04 -8.04 -12.62
C LEU A 129 -10.12 -7.19 -11.96
N GLY A 130 -10.78 -7.68 -10.90
CA GLY A 130 -11.78 -6.93 -10.14
C GLY A 130 -11.20 -5.70 -9.44
N SER A 131 -10.00 -5.79 -8.88
CA SER A 131 -9.29 -4.64 -8.30
C SER A 131 -8.86 -3.62 -9.36
N PHE A 132 -8.42 -4.08 -10.53
CA PHE A 132 -8.11 -3.17 -11.63
C PHE A 132 -9.38 -2.44 -12.14
N LEU A 133 -10.44 -3.19 -12.43
CA LEU A 133 -11.71 -2.61 -12.91
C LEU A 133 -12.35 -1.67 -11.89
N SER A 134 -12.37 -2.02 -10.60
CA SER A 134 -12.85 -1.11 -9.55
C SER A 134 -12.06 0.18 -9.48
N SER A 135 -10.74 0.13 -9.68
CA SER A 135 -9.89 1.34 -9.72
C SER A 135 -10.26 2.24 -10.90
N VAL A 136 -10.49 1.66 -12.07
CA VAL A 136 -10.92 2.41 -13.27
C VAL A 136 -12.28 3.06 -13.03
N VAL A 137 -13.25 2.32 -12.51
CA VAL A 137 -14.60 2.86 -12.22
C VAL A 137 -14.54 3.97 -11.17
N LEU A 138 -13.75 3.82 -10.10
CA LEU A 138 -13.56 4.86 -9.09
C LEU A 138 -12.88 6.11 -9.66
N LEU A 139 -11.94 5.97 -10.60
CA LEU A 139 -11.36 7.12 -11.29
C LEU A 139 -12.41 7.88 -12.10
N VAL A 140 -13.27 7.16 -12.83
CA VAL A 140 -14.36 7.78 -13.60
C VAL A 140 -15.31 8.51 -12.66
N PHE A 141 -15.73 7.92 -11.54
CA PHE A 141 -16.58 8.61 -10.56
C PHE A 141 -15.92 9.81 -9.92
N THR A 142 -14.62 9.72 -9.63
CA THR A 142 -13.87 10.85 -9.09
C THR A 142 -13.84 11.99 -10.11
N PHE A 143 -13.55 11.68 -11.38
CA PHE A 143 -13.53 12.67 -12.46
C PHE A 143 -14.89 13.36 -12.63
N VAL A 144 -15.97 12.58 -12.71
CA VAL A 144 -17.34 13.11 -12.82
C VAL A 144 -17.72 13.96 -11.60
N GLY A 145 -17.35 13.52 -10.38
CA GLY A 145 -17.57 14.29 -9.16
C GLY A 145 -16.80 15.61 -9.15
N VAL A 146 -15.57 15.61 -9.65
CA VAL A 146 -14.75 16.83 -9.78
C VAL A 146 -15.34 17.80 -10.80
N SER A 147 -15.81 17.31 -11.94
CA SER A 147 -16.47 18.14 -12.95
C SER A 147 -17.76 18.79 -12.43
N ALA A 148 -18.40 18.20 -11.42
CA ALA A 148 -19.61 18.71 -10.79
C ALA A 148 -19.36 19.64 -9.58
N PHE A 149 -18.13 20.11 -9.35
CA PHE A 149 -17.83 21.01 -8.22
C PHE A 149 -18.42 22.42 -8.35
N GLU A 150 -18.53 22.95 -9.57
CA GLU A 150 -19.07 24.29 -9.81
C GLU A 150 -20.57 24.39 -9.49
N SER A 151 -21.27 23.25 -9.51
CA SER A 151 -22.68 23.13 -9.15
C SER A 151 -22.87 21.84 -8.39
N PRO A 152 -22.62 21.83 -7.07
CA PRO A 152 -22.62 20.60 -6.31
C PRO A 152 -24.06 20.10 -6.15
N ARG A 153 -24.34 18.92 -6.72
CA ARG A 153 -25.66 18.28 -6.78
C ARG A 153 -25.61 16.86 -6.23
N SER A 154 -26.78 16.27 -6.06
CA SER A 154 -26.95 14.90 -5.62
C SER A 154 -26.53 13.91 -6.72
N CYS A 155 -25.44 13.18 -6.47
CA CYS A 155 -24.81 12.20 -7.38
C CYS A 155 -25.75 11.03 -7.74
N GLY A 156 -26.77 10.77 -6.91
CA GLY A 156 -27.61 9.56 -6.99
C GLY A 156 -26.83 8.26 -6.73
N CYS A 157 -25.58 8.36 -6.25
CA CYS A 157 -24.63 7.26 -6.26
C CYS A 157 -24.88 6.18 -5.18
N PHE A 158 -25.65 6.50 -4.14
CA PHE A 158 -26.16 5.55 -3.14
C PHE A 158 -27.69 5.56 -3.12
N GLY A 159 -28.29 5.92 -4.26
CA GLY A 159 -29.71 6.12 -4.42
C GLY A 159 -30.33 7.10 -3.42
N ASP A 160 -31.63 6.93 -3.18
CA ASP A 160 -32.46 7.90 -2.42
C ASP A 160 -32.25 7.85 -0.90
N ILE A 161 -31.50 6.87 -0.39
CA ILE A 161 -31.27 6.67 1.06
C ILE A 161 -30.15 7.59 1.56
N LEU A 162 -29.18 7.90 0.70
CA LEU A 162 -28.02 8.73 1.03
C LEU A 162 -27.80 9.76 -0.08
N ASP A 163 -28.37 10.95 0.12
CA ASP A 163 -28.24 12.05 -0.84
C ASP A 163 -26.85 12.68 -0.75
N LEU A 164 -25.89 12.06 -1.43
CA LEU A 164 -24.51 12.53 -1.46
C LEU A 164 -24.36 13.63 -2.50
N LYS A 165 -24.07 14.83 -2.00
CA LYS A 165 -23.66 15.96 -2.80
C LYS A 165 -22.27 15.73 -3.40
N THR A 166 -22.01 16.20 -4.62
CA THR A 166 -20.67 16.23 -5.23
C THR A 166 -19.79 17.29 -4.56
N ASP A 167 -19.48 17.04 -3.29
CA ASP A 167 -18.66 17.90 -2.44
C ASP A 167 -17.25 17.33 -2.27
N GLU A 168 -16.41 18.04 -1.50
CA GLU A 168 -15.04 17.59 -1.23
C GLU A 168 -15.03 16.20 -0.56
N TYR A 169 -16.01 15.91 0.29
CA TYR A 169 -16.13 14.62 0.96
C TYR A 169 -16.44 13.47 -0.01
N PHE A 170 -17.23 13.71 -1.05
CA PHE A 170 -17.47 12.73 -2.11
C PHE A 170 -16.16 12.33 -2.79
N VAL A 171 -15.35 13.31 -3.20
CA VAL A 171 -14.06 13.05 -3.85
C VAL A 171 -13.10 12.36 -2.89
N MET A 172 -13.03 12.79 -1.63
CA MET A 172 -12.18 12.14 -0.61
C MET A 172 -12.57 10.68 -0.37
N ARG A 173 -13.86 10.35 -0.30
CA ARG A 173 -14.33 8.97 -0.15
C ARG A 173 -13.92 8.10 -1.34
N ASN A 174 -14.08 8.60 -2.57
CA ASN A 174 -13.66 7.88 -3.77
C ASN A 174 -12.14 7.67 -3.82
N ILE A 175 -11.35 8.67 -3.42
CA ILE A 175 -9.88 8.55 -3.32
C ILE A 175 -9.49 7.48 -2.29
N VAL A 176 -10.12 7.46 -1.12
CA VAL A 176 -9.85 6.43 -0.11
C VAL A 176 -10.18 5.03 -0.64
N LEU A 177 -11.33 4.85 -1.29
CA LEU A 177 -11.71 3.59 -1.93
C LEU A 177 -10.71 3.19 -3.03
N LEU A 178 -10.21 4.15 -3.79
CA LEU A 178 -9.22 3.93 -4.84
C LEU A 178 -7.87 3.47 -4.25
N LEU A 179 -7.41 4.09 -3.16
CA LEU A 179 -6.21 3.65 -2.44
C LEU A 179 -6.37 2.23 -1.88
N ILE A 180 -7.55 1.90 -1.36
CA ILE A 180 -7.87 0.54 -0.91
C ILE A 180 -7.81 -0.45 -2.08
N SER A 181 -8.38 -0.10 -3.24
CA SER A 181 -8.34 -0.97 -4.42
C SER A 181 -6.91 -1.21 -4.91
N MET A 182 -6.09 -0.16 -4.96
CA MET A 182 -4.67 -0.23 -5.32
C MET A 182 -3.86 -1.09 -4.32
N PHE A 183 -4.15 -0.97 -3.03
CA PHE A 183 -3.57 -1.82 -1.99
C PHE A 183 -3.92 -3.30 -2.26
N ILE A 184 -5.19 -3.62 -2.51
CA ILE A 184 -5.61 -4.99 -2.81
C ILE A 184 -4.91 -5.54 -4.05
N LEU A 185 -4.80 -4.74 -5.12
CA LEU A 185 -4.15 -5.10 -6.37
C LEU A 185 -2.68 -5.50 -6.17
N LYS A 186 -1.91 -4.68 -5.43
CA LYS A 186 -0.49 -4.91 -5.17
C LYS A 186 -0.23 -6.20 -4.39
N PHE A 187 -1.09 -6.53 -3.42
CA PHE A 187 -1.01 -7.77 -2.67
C PHE A 187 -1.57 -8.99 -3.44
N SER A 188 -2.45 -8.76 -4.41
CA SER A 188 -2.98 -9.83 -5.28
C SER A 188 -1.97 -10.25 -6.34
N THR A 189 -1.29 -9.31 -7.00
CA THR A 189 -0.31 -9.61 -8.06
C THR A 189 0.94 -10.29 -7.53
N GLY A 190 1.35 -9.98 -6.29
CA GLY A 190 2.45 -10.69 -5.61
C GLY A 190 2.21 -12.20 -5.45
N ALA A 191 0.95 -12.63 -5.34
CA ALA A 191 0.60 -14.06 -5.26
C ALA A 191 0.50 -14.73 -6.65
N VAL A 192 0.15 -13.98 -7.70
CA VAL A 192 0.03 -14.51 -9.08
C VAL A 192 1.41 -14.80 -9.69
N SER A 193 2.44 -14.02 -9.32
CA SER A 193 3.81 -14.23 -9.82
C SER A 193 4.42 -15.58 -9.38
N THR A 194 3.97 -16.16 -8.26
CA THR A 194 4.47 -17.45 -7.78
C THR A 194 3.87 -18.62 -8.56
N TYR A 195 2.64 -18.50 -9.04
CA TYR A 195 1.95 -19.58 -9.77
C TYR A 195 2.41 -19.72 -11.23
N LYS A 196 2.97 -18.66 -11.84
CA LYS A 196 3.46 -18.73 -13.24
C LYS A 196 4.86 -19.36 -13.38
N ASN A 197 5.55 -19.59 -12.26
CA ASN A 197 6.92 -20.14 -12.21
C ASN A 197 6.99 -21.54 -11.55
N GLN A 198 5.86 -22.24 -11.43
CA GLN A 198 5.77 -23.65 -11.05
C GLN A 198 5.02 -24.41 -12.15
#